data_AF-Q6CT43-F1
#
_entry.id   AF-Q6CT43-F1
#
_cell.length_a   1.000
_cell.length_b   1.000
_cell.length_c   1.000
_cell.angle_alpha   90.00
_cell.angle_beta   90.00
_cell.angle_gamma   90.00
#
_symmetry.space_group_name_H-M   'P 1'
#
loop_
_entity.id
_entity.type
_entity.pdbx_description
1 polymer ?
#
loop_
_entity_poly.entity_id
_entity_poly.type
_entity_poly.pdbx_seq_one_letter_code
_entity_poly.pdbx_strand_id
1 'polypeptide(L)'
;MVAKKRTALRTKAAKVTTVEKDHAVQPLTELPPDPKAFLHQPRETKKEKLQNKSQNFISRITDVGKNLTGISKSSVRRRKRKLRDELKPKMDDLLISLQQEGVIRNDEPSQEDLAVEKKASLNSSVTKVITSDAYGSIRGSAPQHKGQLRKNEPNIRNQRGAKALAQQESKRFNEVLLNETFQKNPFDALKEAIRMRQ
;
A
#
# COMPACT_ATOMS: atom_id res chain seq x y z
N MET A 1 -33.97 -33.76 -14.91
CA MET A 1 -32.68 -33.03 -14.99
C MET A 1 -31.93 -33.51 -16.23
N VAL A 2 -31.78 -32.67 -17.26
CA VAL A 2 -31.03 -33.05 -18.49
C VAL A 2 -29.76 -32.21 -18.55
N ALA A 3 -28.60 -32.85 -18.39
CA ALA A 3 -27.32 -32.20 -18.41
C ALA A 3 -27.00 -31.68 -19.83
N LYS A 4 -26.93 -30.36 -19.99
CA LYS A 4 -26.60 -29.70 -21.26
C LYS A 4 -25.13 -29.98 -21.61
N LYS A 5 -24.87 -30.90 -22.54
CA LYS A 5 -23.51 -31.24 -23.02
C LYS A 5 -22.82 -29.99 -23.59
N ARG A 6 -21.73 -29.56 -22.96
CA ARG A 6 -20.90 -28.44 -23.45
C ARG A 6 -20.07 -28.91 -24.64
N THR A 7 -20.39 -28.43 -25.84
CA THR A 7 -19.60 -28.69 -27.06
C THR A 7 -18.29 -27.91 -26.99
N ALA A 8 -17.16 -28.61 -26.83
CA ALA A 8 -15.84 -28.00 -26.88
C ALA A 8 -15.44 -27.67 -28.33
N LEU A 9 -14.76 -26.55 -28.56
CA LEU A 9 -14.25 -26.16 -29.90
C LEU A 9 -13.45 -27.28 -30.58
N ARG A 10 -12.76 -28.12 -29.80
CA ARG A 10 -12.01 -29.28 -30.30
C ARG A 10 -12.89 -30.31 -31.01
N THR A 11 -14.13 -30.55 -30.55
CA THR A 11 -15.04 -31.50 -31.22
C THR A 11 -15.67 -30.91 -32.49
N LYS A 12 -15.77 -29.57 -32.60
CA LYS A 12 -16.19 -28.91 -33.83
C LYS A 12 -15.12 -28.99 -34.92
N ALA A 13 -13.85 -28.79 -34.56
CA ALA A 13 -12.73 -28.85 -35.52
C ALA A 13 -12.54 -30.26 -36.12
N ALA A 14 -12.69 -31.31 -35.31
CA ALA A 14 -12.53 -32.69 -35.77
C ALA A 14 -13.59 -33.15 -36.80
N LYS A 15 -14.77 -32.50 -36.84
CA LYS A 15 -15.80 -32.82 -37.85
C LYS A 15 -15.52 -32.24 -39.23
N VAL A 16 -14.68 -31.20 -39.32
CA VAL A 16 -14.38 -30.56 -40.61
C VAL A 16 -13.43 -31.40 -41.45
N THR A 17 -12.54 -32.18 -40.82
CA THR A 17 -11.50 -32.94 -41.53
C THR A 17 -11.97 -34.25 -42.16
N THR A 18 -13.22 -34.69 -41.92
CA THR A 18 -13.72 -35.96 -42.49
C THR A 18 -14.57 -35.78 -43.72
N VAL A 19 -14.83 -34.54 -44.16
CA VAL A 19 -15.49 -34.30 -45.44
C VAL A 19 -14.39 -34.01 -46.45
N GLU A 20 -14.41 -34.71 -47.58
CA GLU A 20 -13.54 -34.49 -48.76
C GLU A 20 -12.20 -35.24 -48.74
N LYS A 21 -12.29 -36.57 -48.67
CA LYS A 21 -11.44 -37.43 -49.53
C LYS A 21 -12.32 -37.86 -50.69
N ASP A 22 -12.09 -37.29 -51.87
CA ASP A 22 -12.36 -37.92 -53.18
C ASP A 22 -12.21 -36.86 -54.29
N HIS A 23 -10.98 -36.36 -54.50
CA HIS A 23 -10.65 -35.77 -55.79
C HIS A 23 -9.29 -36.29 -56.26
N ALA A 24 -9.37 -36.99 -57.39
CA ALA A 24 -8.31 -37.69 -58.07
C ALA A 24 -7.14 -36.76 -58.39
N VAL A 25 -5.95 -37.26 -58.11
CA VAL A 25 -4.65 -36.60 -58.23
C VAL A 25 -4.32 -36.36 -59.70
N GLN A 26 -4.53 -35.14 -60.19
CA GLN A 26 -3.83 -34.66 -61.38
C GLN A 26 -2.64 -33.79 -60.93
N PRO A 27 -1.42 -34.05 -61.41
CA PRO A 27 -0.24 -33.28 -61.03
C PRO A 27 -0.28 -31.92 -61.74
N LEU A 28 -0.89 -30.92 -61.11
CA LEU A 28 -0.81 -29.52 -61.51
C LEU A 28 0.62 -29.02 -61.23
N THR A 29 1.48 -29.19 -62.22
CA THR A 29 2.76 -28.50 -62.34
C THR A 29 2.50 -27.00 -62.48
N GLU A 30 3.12 -26.23 -61.58
CA GLU A 30 3.31 -24.77 -61.67
C GLU A 30 2.05 -23.91 -61.43
N LEU A 31 1.50 -23.98 -60.21
CA LEU A 31 0.65 -22.87 -59.73
C LEU A 31 1.51 -21.61 -59.53
N PRO A 32 1.02 -20.42 -59.97
CA PRO A 32 1.72 -19.16 -59.73
C PRO A 32 1.84 -18.89 -58.21
N PRO A 33 2.91 -18.20 -57.76
CA PRO A 33 3.16 -17.96 -56.35
C PRO A 33 2.02 -17.10 -55.77
N ASP A 34 1.15 -17.73 -54.98
CA ASP A 34 0.04 -17.05 -54.31
C ASP A 34 0.62 -16.04 -53.29
N PRO A 35 0.32 -14.74 -53.41
CA PRO A 35 0.76 -13.74 -52.42
C PRO A 35 0.23 -14.05 -51.01
N LYS A 36 -0.78 -14.92 -50.89
CA LYS A 36 -1.33 -15.40 -49.62
C LYS A 36 -0.84 -16.81 -49.24
N ALA A 37 0.06 -17.45 -49.99
CA ALA A 37 0.68 -18.72 -49.55
C ALA A 37 1.36 -18.58 -48.18
N PHE A 38 1.79 -17.36 -47.85
CA PHE A 38 2.33 -16.97 -46.56
C PHE A 38 1.29 -16.48 -45.54
N LEU A 39 0.02 -16.88 -45.67
CA LEU A 39 -1.07 -16.50 -44.74
C LEU A 39 -0.72 -16.76 -43.27
N HIS A 40 0.19 -17.70 -43.01
CA HIS A 40 0.67 -18.06 -41.68
C HIS A 40 2.04 -17.51 -41.32
N GLN A 41 2.70 -16.72 -42.18
CA GLN A 41 3.89 -16.01 -41.76
C GLN A 41 3.49 -14.97 -40.69
N PRO A 42 4.00 -15.11 -39.46
CA PRO A 42 3.67 -14.17 -38.42
C PRO A 42 4.28 -12.81 -38.79
N ARG A 43 3.42 -11.81 -39.00
CA ARG A 43 3.83 -10.42 -39.33
C ARG A 43 4.85 -9.83 -38.36
N GLU A 44 4.81 -10.30 -37.11
CA GLU A 44 5.67 -9.84 -36.03
C GLU A 44 6.15 -11.06 -35.24
N THR A 45 7.38 -10.99 -34.76
CA THR A 45 7.94 -12.02 -33.89
C THR A 45 7.22 -12.04 -32.53
N LYS A 46 7.29 -13.17 -31.80
CA LYS A 46 6.71 -13.27 -30.45
C LYS A 46 7.31 -12.24 -29.49
N LYS A 47 8.61 -11.95 -29.64
CA LYS A 47 9.34 -10.94 -28.84
C LYS A 47 8.80 -9.54 -29.11
N GLU A 48 8.63 -9.18 -30.38
CA GLU A 48 8.06 -7.91 -30.80
C GLU A 48 6.61 -7.75 -30.33
N LYS A 49 5.76 -8.77 -30.48
CA LYS A 49 4.39 -8.75 -29.92
C LYS A 49 4.37 -8.53 -28.41
N LEU A 50 5.31 -9.11 -27.67
CA LEU A 50 5.41 -8.91 -26.22
C LEU A 50 5.82 -7.46 -25.90
N GLN A 51 6.77 -6.91 -26.65
CA GLN A 51 7.24 -5.54 -26.51
C GLN A 51 6.15 -4.53 -26.89
N ASN A 52 5.43 -4.75 -27.99
CA ASN A 52 4.29 -3.93 -28.39
C ASN A 52 3.17 -3.97 -27.32
N LYS A 53 2.90 -5.13 -26.73
CA LYS A 53 1.95 -5.26 -25.62
C LYS A 53 2.40 -4.52 -24.36
N SER A 54 3.68 -4.61 -23.98
CA SER A 54 4.18 -3.90 -22.80
C SER A 54 4.17 -2.38 -23.01
N GLN A 55 4.56 -1.90 -24.19
CA GLN A 55 4.52 -0.47 -24.53
C GLN A 55 3.08 0.07 -24.55
N ASN A 56 2.15 -0.66 -25.17
CA ASN A 56 0.72 -0.29 -25.16
C ASN A 56 0.10 -0.31 -23.75
N PHE A 57 0.62 -1.14 -22.86
CA PHE A 57 0.20 -1.15 -21.47
C PHE A 57 0.77 0.04 -20.69
N ILE A 58 2.04 0.37 -20.91
CA ILE A 58 2.70 1.53 -20.32
C ILE A 58 2.02 2.82 -20.79
N SER A 59 1.73 2.98 -22.09
CA SER A 59 1.03 4.17 -22.62
C SER A 59 -0.34 4.36 -21.98
N ARG A 60 -1.13 3.29 -21.86
CA ARG A 60 -2.41 3.34 -21.13
C ARG A 60 -2.23 3.74 -19.67
N ILE A 61 -1.17 3.29 -19.01
CA ILE A 61 -0.87 3.68 -17.62
C ILE A 61 -0.42 5.14 -17.54
N THR A 62 0.39 5.64 -18.48
CA THR A 62 0.87 7.03 -18.45
C THR A 62 -0.24 8.02 -18.75
N ASP A 63 -1.13 7.67 -19.68
CA ASP A 63 -2.29 8.51 -20.04
C ASP A 63 -3.30 8.55 -18.88
N VAL A 64 -3.56 7.42 -18.23
CA VAL A 64 -4.40 7.35 -17.03
C VAL A 64 -3.67 7.93 -15.80
N GLY A 65 -2.35 7.89 -15.74
CA GLY A 65 -1.57 8.40 -14.60
C GLY A 65 -1.74 9.90 -14.39
N LYS A 66 -1.95 10.68 -15.46
CA LYS A 66 -2.29 12.10 -15.38
C LYS A 66 -3.70 12.32 -14.81
N ASN A 67 -4.63 11.43 -15.14
CA ASN A 67 -6.00 11.44 -14.65
C ASN A 67 -6.22 10.27 -13.68
N LEU A 68 -5.78 10.43 -12.42
CA LEU A 68 -5.92 9.49 -11.30
C LEU A 68 -7.32 8.87 -11.08
N THR A 69 -8.32 9.29 -11.84
CA THR A 69 -9.70 8.79 -11.88
C THR A 69 -9.83 7.33 -12.33
N GLY A 70 -8.87 6.75 -13.08
CA GLY A 70 -8.94 5.37 -13.58
C GLY A 70 -8.34 4.29 -12.68
N ILE A 71 -7.59 4.64 -11.64
CA ILE A 71 -6.89 3.64 -10.80
C ILE A 71 -7.85 3.07 -9.75
N SER A 72 -7.96 1.75 -9.70
CA SER A 72 -8.80 1.09 -8.70
C SER A 72 -8.39 1.45 -7.26
N LYS A 73 -9.37 1.61 -6.36
CA LYS A 73 -9.11 1.95 -4.95
C LYS A 73 -8.15 0.97 -4.27
N SER A 74 -8.19 -0.32 -4.66
CA SER A 74 -7.29 -1.36 -4.14
C SER A 74 -5.83 -1.13 -4.57
N SER A 75 -5.60 -0.71 -5.81
CA SER A 75 -4.27 -0.39 -6.33
C SER A 75 -3.65 0.81 -5.58
N VAL A 76 -4.42 1.89 -5.39
CA VAL A 76 -3.98 3.05 -4.59
C VAL A 76 -3.62 2.64 -3.16
N ARG A 77 -4.44 1.80 -2.52
CA ARG A 77 -4.17 1.29 -1.17
C ARG A 77 -2.91 0.41 -1.11
N ARG A 78 -2.64 -0.39 -2.14
CA ARG A 78 -1.42 -1.19 -2.25
C ARG A 78 -0.19 -0.28 -2.39
N ARG A 79 -0.25 0.73 -3.25
CA ARG A 79 0.81 1.74 -3.42
C ARG A 79 1.09 2.48 -2.12
N LYS A 80 0.06 2.96 -1.42
CA LYS A 80 0.20 3.63 -0.11
C LYS A 80 0.73 2.70 1.00
N ARG A 81 0.48 1.38 0.93
CA ARG A 81 1.11 0.43 1.86
C ARG A 81 2.60 0.27 1.54
N LYS A 82 2.94 0.02 0.28
CA LYS A 82 4.32 -0.13 -0.17
C LYS A 82 5.19 1.08 0.20
N LEU A 83 4.72 2.30 -0.07
CA LEU A 83 5.42 3.54 0.32
C LEU A 83 5.63 3.65 1.83
N ARG A 84 4.63 3.26 2.64
CA ARG A 84 4.78 3.28 4.10
C ARG A 84 5.77 2.23 4.59
N ASP A 85 5.83 1.07 3.93
CA ASP A 85 6.77 0.01 4.29
C ASP A 85 8.20 0.36 3.85
N GLU A 86 8.36 1.12 2.76
CA GLU A 86 9.65 1.70 2.33
C GLU A 86 10.15 2.81 3.26
N LEU A 87 9.25 3.59 3.87
CA LEU A 87 9.58 4.66 4.82
C LEU A 87 9.80 4.17 6.26
N LYS A 88 9.51 2.90 6.56
CA LYS A 88 9.85 2.34 7.88
C LYS A 88 11.36 2.15 7.93
N PRO A 89 12.03 2.53 9.04
CA PRO A 89 13.43 2.22 9.24
C PRO A 89 13.64 0.72 9.06
N LYS A 90 14.47 0.34 8.10
CA LYS A 90 14.90 -1.06 7.95
C LYS A 90 16.07 -1.27 8.88
N MET A 91 16.09 -2.39 9.61
CA MET A 91 17.19 -2.69 10.52
C MET A 91 18.53 -2.70 9.78
N ASP A 92 18.56 -3.18 8.54
CA ASP A 92 19.75 -3.18 7.69
C ASP A 92 20.24 -1.75 7.39
N ASP A 93 19.33 -0.80 7.18
CA ASP A 93 19.65 0.60 6.94
C ASP A 93 20.22 1.27 8.20
N LEU A 94 19.73 0.87 9.39
CA LEU A 94 20.29 1.30 10.68
C LEU A 94 21.69 0.73 10.89
N LEU A 95 21.94 -0.54 10.55
CA LEU A 95 23.26 -1.15 10.65
C LEU A 95 24.26 -0.46 9.71
N ILE A 96 23.85 -0.19 8.47
CA ILE A 96 24.66 0.56 7.51
C ILE A 96 24.95 1.97 8.03
N SER A 97 23.93 2.65 8.59
CA SER A 97 24.10 3.98 9.18
C SER A 97 25.06 3.97 10.38
N LEU A 98 24.96 2.97 11.26
CA LEU A 98 25.85 2.84 12.43
C LEU A 98 27.29 2.46 12.04
N GLN A 99 27.46 1.64 11.01
CA GLN A 99 28.78 1.37 10.41
C GLN A 99 29.36 2.64 9.78
N GLN A 100 28.53 3.43 9.08
CA GLN A 100 28.94 4.69 8.47
C GLN A 100 29.28 5.77 9.51
N GLU A 101 28.55 5.81 10.63
CA GLU A 101 28.86 6.66 11.78
C GLU A 101 30.09 6.18 12.58
N GLY A 102 30.62 4.99 12.27
CA GLY A 102 31.80 4.42 12.93
C GLY A 102 31.55 3.89 14.34
N VAL A 103 30.28 3.68 14.72
CA VAL A 103 29.90 3.08 16.01
C VAL A 103 30.22 1.58 16.02
N ILE A 104 30.04 0.93 14.86
CA ILE A 104 30.37 -0.47 14.65
C ILE A 104 31.61 -0.52 13.77
N ARG A 105 32.76 -0.85 14.36
CA ARG A 105 33.96 -1.15 13.58
C ARG A 105 33.72 -2.46 12.82
N ASN A 106 34.12 -2.49 11.55
CA ASN A 106 34.07 -3.69 10.70
C ASN A 106 35.14 -4.71 11.12
N ASP A 107 35.22 -4.99 12.41
CA ASP A 107 36.11 -6.02 12.92
C ASP A 107 35.39 -7.34 12.64
N GLU A 108 35.70 -7.89 11.45
CA GLU A 108 35.58 -9.32 11.18
C GLU A 108 36.04 -10.06 12.44
N PRO A 109 35.27 -11.02 12.98
CA PRO A 109 35.58 -11.66 14.24
C PRO A 109 36.84 -12.50 14.09
N SER A 110 37.99 -11.85 14.25
CA SER A 110 39.27 -12.51 14.39
C SER A 110 39.25 -13.21 15.74
N GLN A 111 39.60 -14.48 15.75
CA GLN A 111 39.42 -15.40 16.90
C GLN A 111 40.16 -14.97 18.19
N GLU A 112 40.89 -13.87 18.16
CA GLU A 112 41.61 -13.32 19.32
C GLU A 112 40.72 -12.45 20.23
N ASP A 113 39.54 -12.00 19.78
CA ASP A 113 38.65 -11.14 20.59
C ASP A 113 37.94 -11.89 21.73
N LEU A 114 37.85 -13.22 21.66
CA LEU A 114 37.25 -14.04 22.72
C LEU A 114 38.02 -13.99 24.06
N ALA A 115 39.29 -13.56 24.05
CA ALA A 115 40.09 -13.44 25.26
C ALA A 115 40.01 -12.04 25.92
N VAL A 116 39.70 -10.99 25.14
CA VAL A 116 39.69 -9.61 25.63
C VAL A 116 38.32 -9.17 26.14
N GLU A 117 37.23 -9.81 25.68
CA GLU A 117 35.86 -9.49 26.11
C GLU A 117 35.65 -9.63 27.63
N LYS A 118 36.41 -10.49 28.33
CA LYS A 118 36.29 -10.61 29.80
C LYS A 118 36.87 -9.44 30.57
N LYS A 119 37.74 -8.60 29.98
CA LYS A 119 38.32 -7.44 30.66
C LYS A 119 37.78 -6.09 30.17
N ALA A 120 37.27 -6.01 28.94
CA ALA A 120 36.74 -4.77 28.39
C ALA A 120 35.30 -4.42 28.84
N SER A 121 34.56 -5.37 29.43
CA SER A 121 33.18 -5.15 29.92
C SER A 121 33.06 -4.13 31.08
N LEU A 122 34.16 -3.58 31.59
CA LEU A 122 34.13 -2.57 32.67
C LEU A 122 34.12 -1.12 32.17
N ASN A 123 34.48 -0.85 30.91
CA ASN A 123 34.69 0.54 30.45
C ASN A 123 33.76 1.01 29.32
N SER A 124 32.75 0.23 28.91
CA SER A 124 31.68 0.79 28.08
C SER A 124 30.74 1.60 28.96
N SER A 125 30.91 2.92 28.90
CA SER A 125 30.08 3.95 29.56
C SER A 125 28.65 4.03 28.98
N VAL A 126 28.07 2.89 28.59
CA VAL A 126 26.68 2.80 28.19
C VAL A 126 25.87 2.64 29.46
N THR A 127 25.38 3.76 29.98
CA THR A 127 24.45 3.78 31.11
C THR A 127 23.25 2.89 30.80
N LYS A 128 23.12 1.79 31.56
CA LYS A 128 21.95 0.92 31.45
C LYS A 128 20.73 1.73 31.88
N VAL A 129 19.81 1.97 30.94
CA VAL A 129 18.50 2.54 31.23
C VAL A 129 17.70 1.51 32.00
N ILE A 130 17.78 1.55 33.33
CA ILE A 130 16.95 0.75 34.22
C ILE A 130 15.62 1.49 34.35
N THR A 131 14.52 0.83 33.96
CA THR A 131 13.18 1.31 34.26
C THR A 131 12.93 1.15 35.75
N SER A 132 12.93 2.23 36.50
CA SER A 132 12.55 2.22 37.91
C SER A 132 11.03 2.36 38.04
N ASP A 133 10.42 1.45 38.80
CA ASP A 133 8.97 1.45 39.09
C ASP A 133 8.49 2.72 39.81
N ALA A 134 9.42 3.45 40.44
CA ALA A 134 9.17 4.74 41.09
C ALA A 134 8.51 5.78 40.17
N TYR A 135 8.75 5.70 38.85
CA TYR A 135 8.18 6.63 37.85
C TYR A 135 7.02 6.02 37.06
N GLY A 136 6.42 4.92 37.55
CA GLY A 136 5.27 4.28 36.93
C GLY A 136 4.08 5.22 36.73
N SER A 137 3.86 6.20 37.63
CA SER A 137 2.74 7.14 37.51
C SER A 137 2.87 8.14 36.34
N ILE A 138 4.11 8.42 35.91
CA ILE A 138 4.39 9.30 34.76
C ILE A 138 4.13 8.56 33.44
N ARG A 139 4.32 7.24 33.41
CA ARG A 139 3.98 6.41 32.24
C ARG A 139 2.53 5.93 32.24
N GLY A 140 1.90 5.80 33.41
CA GLY A 140 0.59 5.18 33.60
C GLY A 140 -0.63 6.09 33.47
N SER A 141 -0.47 7.41 33.46
CA SER A 141 -1.58 8.35 33.26
C SER A 141 -1.48 9.08 31.92
N ALA A 142 -1.32 8.33 30.83
CA ALA A 142 -1.73 8.84 29.53
C ALA A 142 -3.17 9.34 29.72
N PRO A 143 -3.44 10.66 29.58
CA PRO A 143 -4.74 11.21 29.92
C PRO A 143 -5.77 10.46 29.09
N GLN A 144 -6.59 9.64 29.74
CA GLN A 144 -7.58 8.74 29.13
C GLN A 144 -8.56 9.48 28.21
N HIS A 145 -8.50 10.83 28.19
CA HIS A 145 -9.39 11.70 27.45
C HIS A 145 -8.78 12.41 26.24
N LYS A 146 -7.48 12.24 25.91
CA LYS A 146 -6.94 12.74 24.64
C LYS A 146 -7.08 11.70 23.54
N GLY A 147 -8.26 11.65 22.93
CA GLY A 147 -8.43 11.04 21.60
C GLY A 147 -8.82 9.56 21.58
N GLN A 148 -9.26 8.98 22.69
CA GLN A 148 -10.05 7.75 22.62
C GLN A 148 -11.34 8.08 21.85
N LEU A 149 -11.38 7.70 20.57
CA LEU A 149 -12.57 7.73 19.73
C LEU A 149 -13.65 6.94 20.47
N ARG A 150 -14.58 7.66 21.11
CA ARG A 150 -15.68 7.04 21.84
C ARG A 150 -16.48 6.19 20.86
N LYS A 151 -16.72 4.94 21.23
CA LYS A 151 -17.50 4.01 20.41
C LYS A 151 -18.89 4.64 20.20
N ASN A 152 -19.37 4.65 18.95
CA ASN A 152 -20.67 5.21 18.51
C ASN A 152 -20.75 6.74 18.36
N GLU A 153 -19.65 7.49 18.52
CA GLU A 153 -19.65 8.92 18.15
C GLU A 153 -19.39 9.12 16.64
N PRO A 154 -19.98 10.17 16.03
CA PRO A 154 -19.74 10.49 14.63
C PRO A 154 -18.25 10.75 14.36
N ASN A 155 -17.72 10.13 13.30
CA ASN A 155 -16.30 10.20 12.98
C ASN A 155 -15.99 11.31 11.97
N ILE A 156 -15.05 12.21 12.32
CA ILE A 156 -14.57 13.32 11.47
C ILE A 156 -14.04 12.82 10.11
N ARG A 157 -13.52 11.59 10.05
CA ARG A 157 -13.00 11.02 8.79
C ARG A 157 -14.08 10.75 7.76
N ASN A 158 -15.32 10.50 8.18
CA ASN A 158 -16.44 10.27 7.28
C ASN A 158 -17.16 11.60 7.03
N GLN A 159 -17.39 11.99 5.77
CA GLN A 159 -18.06 13.26 5.44
C GLN A 159 -19.42 13.43 6.15
N ARG A 160 -20.22 12.37 6.23
CA ARG A 160 -21.49 12.38 6.98
C ARG A 160 -21.27 12.60 8.48
N GLY A 161 -20.26 11.98 9.06
CA GLY A 161 -19.90 12.15 10.46
C GLY A 161 -19.38 13.56 10.76
N ALA A 162 -18.52 14.10 9.89
CA ALA A 162 -18.05 15.48 9.98
C ALA A 162 -19.21 16.49 9.91
N LYS A 163 -20.17 16.29 9.01
CA LYS A 163 -21.36 17.16 8.93
C LYS A 163 -22.20 17.09 10.21
N ALA A 164 -22.39 15.90 10.78
CA ALA A 164 -23.12 15.72 12.03
C ALA A 164 -22.40 16.39 13.22
N LEU A 165 -21.07 16.27 13.30
CA LEU A 165 -20.26 16.95 14.31
C LEU A 165 -20.36 18.47 14.18
N ALA A 166 -20.25 19.02 12.97
CA ALA A 166 -20.39 20.46 12.74
C ALA A 166 -21.76 20.99 13.18
N GLN A 167 -22.84 20.22 12.97
CA GLN A 167 -24.18 20.57 13.46
C GLN A 167 -24.30 20.50 14.98
N GLN A 168 -23.62 19.55 15.62
CA GLN A 168 -23.61 19.45 17.08
C GLN A 168 -22.78 20.58 17.70
N GLU A 169 -21.65 20.92 17.10
CA GLU A 169 -20.79 22.04 17.49
C GLU A 169 -21.51 23.37 17.32
N SER A 170 -22.22 23.59 16.22
CA SER A 170 -22.99 24.83 16.03
C SER A 170 -24.10 25.00 17.08
N LYS A 171 -24.79 23.92 17.46
CA LYS A 171 -25.78 23.95 18.55
C LYS A 171 -25.13 24.31 19.89
N ARG A 172 -24.05 23.61 20.26
CA ARG A 172 -23.30 23.89 21.51
C ARG A 172 -22.76 25.32 21.53
N PHE A 173 -22.29 25.82 20.39
CA PHE A 173 -21.82 27.19 20.28
C PHE A 173 -22.95 28.20 20.52
N ASN A 174 -24.12 27.97 19.93
CA ASN A 174 -25.29 28.83 20.18
C ASN A 174 -25.74 28.78 21.65
N GLU A 175 -25.69 27.61 22.30
CA GLU A 175 -25.97 27.48 23.74
C GLU A 175 -24.99 28.31 24.59
N VAL A 176 -23.70 28.29 24.25
CA VAL A 176 -22.68 29.12 24.94
C VAL A 176 -22.93 30.61 24.75
N LEU A 177 -23.37 31.04 23.56
CA LEU A 177 -23.71 32.43 23.29
C LEU A 177 -24.93 32.92 24.09
N LEU A 178 -25.86 32.04 24.44
CA LEU A 178 -27.04 32.38 25.23
C LEU A 178 -26.77 32.40 26.75
N ASN A 179 -25.63 31.87 27.21
CA ASN A 179 -25.28 31.87 28.63
C ASN A 179 -24.89 33.29 29.10
N GLU A 180 -25.65 33.84 30.05
CA GLU A 180 -25.40 35.19 30.60
C GLU A 180 -24.01 35.33 31.24
N THR A 181 -23.52 34.28 31.90
CA THR A 181 -22.18 34.25 32.52
C THR A 181 -21.08 34.45 31.47
N PHE A 182 -21.23 33.80 30.32
CA PHE A 182 -20.32 33.92 29.18
C PHE A 182 -20.44 35.29 28.51
N GLN A 183 -21.65 35.85 28.40
CA GLN A 183 -21.85 37.19 27.83
C GLN A 183 -21.22 38.30 28.68
N LYS A 184 -21.30 38.19 30.01
CA LYS A 184 -20.71 39.19 30.91
C LYS A 184 -19.19 39.18 30.85
N ASN A 185 -18.57 38.00 30.99
CA ASN A 185 -17.10 37.85 31.05
C ASN A 185 -16.62 36.63 30.24
N PRO A 186 -16.50 36.74 28.90
CA PRO A 186 -16.17 35.59 28.04
C PRO A 186 -14.77 35.04 28.31
N PHE A 187 -13.80 35.91 28.57
CA PHE A 187 -12.41 35.50 28.79
C PHE A 187 -12.21 34.75 30.11
N ASP A 188 -12.91 35.13 31.17
CA ASP A 188 -12.77 34.45 32.46
C ASP A 188 -13.47 33.10 32.44
N ALA A 189 -14.66 33.00 31.81
CA ALA A 189 -15.30 31.72 31.54
C ALA A 189 -14.41 30.79 30.70
N LEU A 190 -13.69 31.32 29.70
CA LEU A 190 -12.73 30.55 28.91
C LEU A 190 -11.51 30.10 29.73
N LYS A 191 -10.95 30.97 30.59
CA LYS A 191 -9.84 30.59 31.49
C LYS A 191 -10.25 29.47 32.43
N GLU A 192 -11.45 29.56 33.01
CA GLU A 192 -12.00 28.51 33.87
C GLU A 192 -12.20 27.20 33.11
N ALA A 193 -12.77 27.25 31.90
CA ALA A 193 -12.95 26.06 31.06
C ALA A 193 -11.62 25.40 30.65
N ILE A 194 -10.58 26.18 30.37
CA ILE A 194 -9.24 25.67 30.06
C ILE A 194 -8.63 25.02 31.30
N ARG A 195 -8.76 25.66 32.48
CA ARG A 195 -8.26 25.14 33.75
C ARG A 195 -8.93 23.82 34.14
N MET A 196 -10.22 23.66 33.85
CA MET A 196 -10.95 22.41 34.07
C MET A 196 -10.55 21.28 33.12
N ARG A 197 -9.86 21.58 32.02
CA ARG A 197 -9.47 20.61 30.97
C ARG A 197 -8.00 20.19 31.05
N GLN A 198 -7.15 20.94 31.74
CA GLN A 198 -5.76 20.59 32.02
C GLN A 198 -5.68 19.59 33.17
#